data_AF-A0A1Y5XBW4-F1
#
_entry.id   AF-A0A1Y5XBW4-F1
#
_cell.length_a   1.000
_cell.length_b   1.000
_cell.length_c   1.000
_cell.angle_alpha   90.00
_cell.angle_beta   90.00
_cell.angle_gamma   90.00
#
_symmetry.space_group_name_H-M   'P 1'
#
loop_
_entity.id
_entity.type
_entity.pdbx_description
1 polymer ?
#
loop_
_entity_poly.entity_id
_entity_poly.type
_entity_poly.pdbx_seq_one_letter_code
_entity_poly.pdbx_strand_id
1 'polypeptide(L)'
;MTWIFASDRNFQPYDYTATKSQLLLRSGGVTRIDVLFRLVRVQKLCGWYAGLRIRHATEAERQRIEAETPKVVYDDEDVFFVVEEGTGFDYVVAGDVRWHEGPDPGVEAGHFADPDNVGSALRR
;
A
#
# COMPACT_ATOMS: atom_id res chain seq x y z
N MET A 1 7.34 -13.70 12.31
CA MET A 1 6.94 -12.63 11.37
C MET A 1 5.44 -12.50 11.41
N THR A 2 4.92 -11.28 11.53
CA THR A 2 3.49 -11.00 11.65
C THR A 2 3.03 -10.18 10.46
N TRP A 3 1.97 -10.62 9.80
CA TRP A 3 1.36 -9.90 8.68
C TRP A 3 0.47 -8.79 9.21
N ILE A 4 0.59 -7.59 8.65
CA ILE A 4 -0.31 -6.47 8.91
C ILE A 4 -1.57 -6.62 8.06
N PHE A 5 -1.39 -7.08 6.82
CA PHE A 5 -2.46 -7.38 5.89
C PHE A 5 -2.12 -8.64 5.10
N ALA A 6 -3.13 -9.47 4.85
CA ALA A 6 -3.02 -10.64 4.00
C ALA A 6 -4.35 -10.88 3.27
N SER A 7 -4.28 -11.12 1.97
CA SER A 7 -5.43 -11.52 1.15
C SER A 7 -4.95 -12.34 -0.03
N ASP A 8 -5.68 -13.40 -0.37
CA ASP A 8 -5.38 -14.23 -1.56
C ASP A 8 -6.02 -13.67 -2.84
N ARG A 9 -6.65 -12.48 -2.80
CA ARG A 9 -7.20 -11.82 -3.99
C ARG A 9 -6.10 -11.22 -4.84
N ASN A 10 -6.38 -11.03 -6.13
CA ASN A 10 -5.46 -10.34 -7.02
C ASN A 10 -5.46 -8.85 -6.72
N PHE A 11 -4.26 -8.25 -6.61
CA PHE A 11 -4.09 -6.80 -6.44
C PHE A 11 -3.26 -6.21 -7.58
N GLN A 12 -3.53 -4.95 -7.92
CA GLN A 12 -2.68 -4.18 -8.83
C GLN A 12 -2.55 -2.73 -8.34
N PRO A 13 -1.45 -2.04 -8.66
CA PRO A 13 -1.38 -0.58 -8.50
C PRO A 13 -2.50 0.07 -9.32
N TYR A 14 -3.32 0.89 -8.66
CA TYR A 14 -4.46 1.56 -9.27
C TYR A 14 -4.21 3.05 -9.46
N ASP A 15 -3.61 3.70 -8.47
CA ASP A 15 -3.30 5.12 -8.54
C ASP A 15 -2.04 5.45 -7.72
N TYR A 16 -1.25 6.39 -8.23
CA TYR A 16 -0.15 7.02 -7.50
C TYR A 16 -0.22 8.52 -7.71
N THR A 17 -0.56 9.24 -6.64
CA THR A 17 -0.58 10.71 -6.68
C THR A 17 0.72 11.25 -6.11
N ALA A 18 1.66 11.60 -6.98
CA ALA A 18 2.98 12.13 -6.59
C ALA A 18 2.87 13.40 -5.72
N THR A 19 1.88 14.26 -5.97
CA THR A 19 1.67 15.49 -5.19
C THR A 19 1.14 15.23 -3.78
N LYS A 20 0.52 14.07 -3.53
CA LYS A 20 -0.04 13.67 -2.24
C LYS A 20 0.79 12.56 -1.57
N SER A 21 1.83 12.08 -2.25
CA SER A 21 2.64 10.92 -1.85
C SER A 21 1.76 9.75 -1.41
N GLN A 22 0.81 9.37 -2.26
CA GLN A 22 -0.14 8.29 -1.99
C GLN A 22 -0.06 7.20 -3.05
N LEU A 23 -0.10 5.95 -2.61
CA LEU A 23 -0.15 4.76 -3.46
C LEU A 23 -1.37 3.93 -3.07
N LEU A 24 -2.19 3.58 -4.07
CA LEU A 24 -3.35 2.72 -3.92
C LEU A 24 -3.14 1.38 -4.64
N LEU A 25 -3.17 0.28 -3.90
CA LEU A 25 -3.34 -1.07 -4.45
C LEU A 25 -4.80 -1.48 -4.35
N ARG A 26 -5.33 -2.09 -5.41
CA ARG A 26 -6.74 -2.46 -5.49
C ARG A 26 -6.92 -3.91 -5.92
N SER A 27 -7.83 -4.61 -5.24
CA SER A 27 -8.37 -5.88 -5.71
C SER A 27 -9.76 -5.69 -6.33
N GLY A 28 -10.07 -6.53 -7.32
CA GLY A 28 -11.41 -6.70 -7.86
C GLY A 28 -12.13 -7.89 -7.24
N GLY A 29 -13.44 -8.00 -7.49
CA GLY A 29 -14.27 -9.10 -7.02
C GLY A 29 -15.71 -8.67 -6.77
N VAL A 30 -16.45 -9.46 -5.98
CA VAL A 30 -17.81 -9.09 -5.51
C VAL A 30 -17.75 -7.86 -4.59
N THR A 31 -16.68 -7.76 -3.81
CA THR A 31 -16.32 -6.59 -3.00
C THR A 31 -14.92 -6.12 -3.42
N ARG A 32 -14.67 -4.83 -3.24
CA ARG A 32 -13.41 -4.17 -3.55
C ARG A 32 -12.59 -4.00 -2.28
N ILE A 33 -11.32 -4.44 -2.31
CA ILE A 33 -10.36 -4.12 -1.26
C ILE A 33 -9.40 -3.07 -1.79
N ASP A 34 -9.36 -1.94 -1.12
CA ASP A 34 -8.44 -0.85 -1.35
C ASP A 34 -7.37 -0.85 -0.24
N VAL A 35 -6.09 -0.86 -0.60
CA VAL A 35 -4.95 -0.73 0.31
C VAL A 35 -4.19 0.55 -0.03
N LEU A 36 -4.21 1.51 0.88
CA LEU A 36 -3.61 2.83 0.73
C LEU A 36 -2.34 2.95 1.56
N PHE A 37 -1.24 3.33 0.92
CA PHE A 37 -0.05 3.85 1.60
C PHE A 37 -0.04 5.37 1.49
N ARG A 38 0.24 6.07 2.59
CA ARG A 38 0.35 7.55 2.61
C ARG A 38 1.77 7.98 2.99
N LEU A 39 2.14 9.18 2.56
CA LEU A 39 3.49 9.71 2.71
C LEU A 39 4.54 8.78 2.07
N VAL A 40 4.21 8.21 0.91
CA VAL A 40 5.07 7.30 0.16
C VAL A 40 6.33 8.03 -0.27
N ARG A 41 7.47 7.53 0.17
CA ARG A 41 8.81 8.06 -0.16
C ARG A 41 9.47 7.24 -1.26
N VAL A 42 9.34 5.93 -1.18
CA VAL A 42 9.92 5.00 -2.16
C VAL A 42 8.96 3.84 -2.36
N GLN A 43 8.88 3.34 -3.60
CA GLN A 43 8.20 2.09 -3.90
C GLN A 43 8.99 1.29 -4.94
N LYS A 44 8.96 -0.02 -4.77
CA LYS A 44 9.33 -1.00 -5.78
C LYS A 44 8.22 -2.04 -5.78
N LEU A 45 7.43 -2.05 -6.84
CA LEU A 45 6.24 -2.88 -6.97
C LEU A 45 6.24 -3.54 -8.34
N CYS A 46 5.76 -4.77 -8.40
CA CYS A 46 5.34 -5.40 -9.63
C CYS A 46 3.97 -4.84 -10.09
N GLY A 47 3.63 -5.08 -11.36
CA GLY A 47 2.40 -4.58 -11.95
C GLY A 47 1.12 -5.27 -11.44
N TRP A 48 1.25 -6.44 -10.82
CA TRP A 48 0.11 -7.25 -10.35
C TRP A 48 0.58 -8.32 -9.35
N TYR A 49 -0.28 -8.68 -8.40
CA TYR A 49 -0.01 -9.66 -7.33
C TYR A 49 -1.09 -10.75 -7.31
N ALA A 50 -0.71 -12.04 -7.35
CA ALA A 50 -1.59 -13.20 -7.17
C ALA A 50 -1.90 -13.48 -5.69
N GLY A 51 -2.36 -12.45 -4.96
CA GLY A 51 -2.39 -12.44 -3.50
C GLY A 51 -1.40 -11.44 -2.94
N LEU A 52 -1.81 -10.71 -1.90
CA LEU A 52 -1.06 -9.61 -1.31
C LEU A 52 -0.82 -9.88 0.17
N ARG A 53 0.46 -9.92 0.55
CA ARG A 53 0.90 -9.99 1.95
C ARG A 53 1.77 -8.78 2.25
N ILE A 54 1.41 -8.06 3.31
CA ILE A 54 2.13 -6.86 3.75
C ILE A 54 2.57 -7.07 5.20
N ARG A 55 3.83 -6.76 5.46
CA ARG A 55 4.41 -6.74 6.81
C ARG A 55 5.46 -5.64 6.94
N HIS A 56 5.90 -5.40 8.16
CA HIS A 56 7.10 -4.63 8.39
C HIS A 56 8.32 -5.37 7.82
N ALA A 57 9.23 -4.61 7.22
CA ALA A 57 10.55 -5.09 6.84
C ALA A 57 11.32 -5.54 8.09
N THR A 58 12.09 -6.62 7.96
CA THR A 58 13.15 -6.94 8.92
C THR A 58 14.30 -5.96 8.77
N GLU A 59 15.19 -5.93 9.76
CA GLU A 59 16.39 -5.08 9.71
C GLU A 59 17.26 -5.36 8.47
N ALA A 60 17.43 -6.63 8.09
CA ALA A 60 18.18 -7.01 6.90
C ALA A 60 17.51 -6.52 5.60
N GLU A 61 16.18 -6.54 5.54
CA GLU A 61 15.43 -6.05 4.39
C GLU A 61 15.43 -4.52 4.33
N ARG A 62 15.32 -3.85 5.48
CA ARG A 62 15.49 -2.40 5.58
C ARG A 62 16.85 -1.97 5.02
N GLN A 63 17.94 -2.59 5.50
CA GLN A 63 19.29 -2.28 5.00
C GLN A 63 19.42 -2.51 3.49
N ARG A 64 18.76 -3.55 2.97
CA ARG A 64 18.72 -3.79 1.53
C ARG A 64 17.95 -2.70 0.78
N ILE A 65 16.80 -2.27 1.28
CA ILE A 65 16.01 -1.18 0.69
C ILE A 65 16.83 0.11 0.67
N GLU A 66 17.46 0.46 1.79
CA GLU A 66 18.32 1.65 1.91
C GLU A 66 19.50 1.59 0.91
N ALA A 67 20.12 0.42 0.75
CA ALA A 67 21.19 0.21 -0.22
C ALA A 67 20.71 0.30 -1.68
N GLU A 68 19.47 -0.12 -1.97
CA GLU A 68 18.84 0.04 -3.30
C GLU A 68 18.48 1.52 -3.59
N THR A 69 18.39 2.38 -2.56
CA THR A 69 17.98 3.79 -2.68
C THR A 69 18.95 4.79 -2.01
N PRO A 70 20.23 4.85 -2.40
CA PRO A 70 21.26 5.60 -1.67
C PRO A 70 21.10 7.14 -1.69
N LYS A 71 20.16 7.67 -2.48
CA LYS A 71 19.89 9.11 -2.60
C LYS A 71 18.70 9.58 -1.75
N VAL A 72 18.02 8.67 -1.08
CA VAL A 72 16.83 8.96 -0.27
C VAL A 72 17.28 9.16 1.18
N VAL A 73 16.82 10.25 1.79
CA VAL A 73 16.98 10.48 3.23
C VAL A 73 15.71 10.02 3.91
N TYR A 74 15.86 9.04 4.81
CA TYR A 74 14.78 8.50 5.62
C TYR A 74 14.73 9.23 6.97
N ASP A 75 13.53 9.46 7.48
CA ASP A 75 13.28 10.04 8.80
C ASP A 75 12.48 9.07 9.71
N ASP A 76 12.21 9.50 10.95
CA ASP A 76 11.54 8.66 11.94
C ASP A 76 10.06 8.37 11.62
N GLU A 77 9.47 9.09 10.65
CA GLU A 77 8.10 8.84 10.19
C GLU A 77 8.06 7.77 9.09
N ASP A 78 9.20 7.44 8.46
CA ASP A 78 9.27 6.46 7.38
C ASP A 78 9.20 5.01 7.90
N VAL A 79 8.15 4.29 7.50
CA VAL A 79 7.95 2.87 7.81
C VAL A 79 8.23 2.02 6.57
N PHE A 80 9.07 1.00 6.74
CA PHE A 80 9.46 0.07 5.69
C PHE A 80 8.49 -1.10 5.64
N PHE A 81 7.69 -1.17 4.58
CA PHE A 81 6.77 -2.27 4.31
C PHE A 81 7.33 -3.19 3.24
N VAL A 82 7.31 -4.49 3.53
CA VAL A 82 7.57 -5.54 2.55
C VAL A 82 6.24 -6.00 1.98
N VAL A 83 6.19 -6.08 0.66
CA VAL A 83 5.07 -6.58 -0.14
C VAL A 83 5.52 -7.87 -0.80
N GLU A 84 4.89 -8.99 -0.46
CA GLU A 84 5.34 -10.30 -0.93
C GLU A 84 4.39 -10.94 -1.94
N GLU A 85 5.01 -11.43 -3.02
CA GLU A 85 4.50 -12.51 -3.86
C GLU A 85 5.68 -13.43 -4.22
N GLY A 86 5.60 -14.72 -3.85
CA GLY A 86 6.54 -15.73 -4.33
C GLY A 86 7.99 -15.55 -3.87
N THR A 87 8.95 -15.72 -4.80
CA THR A 87 10.40 -15.67 -4.51
C THR A 87 10.96 -14.28 -4.79
N GLY A 88 11.21 -13.52 -3.72
CA GLY A 88 11.65 -12.13 -3.77
C GLY A 88 10.79 -11.28 -2.86
N PHE A 89 11.08 -9.97 -2.79
CA PHE A 89 10.17 -9.04 -2.14
C PHE A 89 10.16 -7.69 -2.84
N ASP A 90 8.95 -7.15 -2.94
CA ASP A 90 8.67 -5.77 -3.28
C ASP A 90 8.56 -4.96 -1.98
N TYR A 91 8.60 -3.63 -2.09
CA TYR A 91 8.57 -2.80 -0.90
C TYR A 91 7.94 -1.43 -1.15
N VAL A 92 7.40 -0.88 -0.06
CA VAL A 92 6.93 0.50 0.01
C VAL A 92 7.52 1.11 1.29
N VAL A 93 8.17 2.26 1.16
CA VAL A 93 8.51 3.10 2.32
C VAL A 93 7.49 4.22 2.39
N ALA A 94 6.74 4.26 3.47
CA ALA A 94 5.60 5.16 3.66
C ALA A 94 5.37 5.45 5.15
N GLY A 95 4.64 6.52 5.46
CA GLY A 95 4.31 6.86 6.85
C GLY A 95 3.27 5.93 7.48
N ASP A 96 2.27 5.50 6.70
CA ASP A 96 1.32 4.48 7.15
C ASP A 96 0.73 3.67 6.00
N VAL A 97 0.08 2.56 6.38
CA VAL A 97 -0.75 1.72 5.52
C VAL A 97 -2.13 1.55 6.13
N ARG A 98 -3.17 1.67 5.30
CA ARG A 98 -4.57 1.46 5.67
C ARG A 98 -5.26 0.60 4.62
N TRP A 99 -6.27 -0.15 5.02
CA TRP A 99 -7.08 -0.92 4.09
C TRP A 99 -8.55 -0.83 4.41
N HIS A 100 -9.37 -0.97 3.38
CA HIS A 100 -10.81 -1.03 3.48
C HIS A 100 -11.35 -2.05 2.48
N GLU A 101 -12.24 -2.93 2.94
CA GLU A 101 -13.06 -3.76 2.07
C GLU A 101 -14.49 -3.21 2.08
N GLY A 102 -15.02 -2.97 0.89
CA GLY A 102 -16.37 -2.44 0.72
C GLY A 102 -17.04 -2.94 -0.57
N PRO A 103 -18.31 -2.60 -0.79
CA PRO A 103 -18.96 -2.86 -2.08
C PRO A 103 -18.15 -2.22 -3.21
N ASP A 104 -18.15 -2.85 -4.38
CA ASP A 104 -17.52 -2.28 -5.57
C ASP A 104 -18.54 -1.37 -6.29
N PRO A 105 -18.43 -0.03 -6.19
CA PRO A 105 -19.32 0.88 -6.90
C PRO A 105 -19.05 0.92 -8.42
N GLY A 106 -18.08 0.15 -8.94
CA GLY A 106 -17.71 0.17 -10.34
C GLY A 106 -16.78 1.36 -10.66
N VAL A 107 -17.27 2.33 -11.44
CA VAL A 107 -16.45 3.45 -11.99
C VAL A 107 -16.12 4.52 -10.94
N GLU A 108 -16.66 4.44 -9.73
CA GLU A 108 -16.41 5.46 -8.70
C GLU A 108 -15.01 5.35 -8.07
N ALA A 109 -14.56 6.51 -7.61
CA ALA A 109 -13.41 6.71 -6.76
C ALA A 109 -13.41 5.68 -5.60
N GLY A 110 -12.24 5.12 -5.30
CA GLY A 110 -11.99 4.32 -4.08
C GLY A 110 -12.48 4.96 -2.80
N HIS A 111 -12.64 4.15 -1.73
CA HIS A 111 -12.86 4.69 -0.38
C HIS A 111 -11.81 5.76 -0.01
N PHE A 112 -10.61 5.61 -0.57
CA PHE A 112 -9.47 6.52 -0.36
C PHE A 112 -9.19 7.48 -1.52
N ALA A 113 -9.93 7.42 -2.63
CA ALA A 113 -9.63 8.22 -3.83
C ALA A 113 -10.18 9.66 -3.77
N ASP A 114 -10.92 9.99 -2.72
CA ASP A 114 -11.19 11.37 -2.35
C ASP A 114 -10.41 11.74 -1.07
N PRO A 115 -9.30 12.48 -1.18
CA PRO A 115 -8.50 12.91 -0.04
C PRO A 115 -9.19 13.98 0.82
N ASP A 116 -10.29 14.58 0.36
CA ASP A 116 -11.15 15.45 1.16
C ASP A 116 -12.25 14.66 1.88
N ASN A 117 -12.44 13.37 1.57
CA ASN A 117 -13.42 12.50 2.24
C ASN A 117 -12.85 11.83 3.49
N VAL A 118 -12.16 12.60 4.32
CA VAL A 118 -11.88 12.24 5.72
C VAL A 118 -13.09 12.62 6.56
N GLY A 119 -14.22 11.93 6.36
CA GLY A 119 -15.36 12.02 7.26
C GLY A 119 -16.69 12.35 6.60
N SER A 120 -17.43 11.29 6.27
CA SER A 120 -18.89 11.29 6.44
C SER A 120 -19.35 9.93 6.99
N ALA A 121 -18.71 9.50 8.08
CA ALA A 121 -19.24 8.47 8.97
C ALA A 121 -19.81 9.10 10.27
N LEU A 122 -20.46 10.25 10.14
CA LEU A 122 -21.32 10.81 11.19
C LEU A 122 -22.62 11.31 10.56
N ARG A 123 -23.63 10.43 10.55
CA ARG A 123 -25.03 10.69 10.88
C ARG A 123 -25.92 9.53 10.40
N ARG A 124 -26.22 8.62 11.32
CA ARG A 124 -27.57 8.44 11.87
C ARG A 124 -27.50 7.68 13.17
#